data_AF-A0A9P6LKA2-F1
#
_entry.id   AF-A0A9P6LKA2-F1
#
_cell.length_a   1.000
_cell.length_b   1.000
_cell.length_c   1.000
_cell.angle_alpha   90.00
_cell.angle_beta   90.00
_cell.angle_gamma   90.00
#
_symmetry.space_group_name_H-M   'P 1'
#
loop_
_entity.id
_entity.type
_entity.pdbx_description
1 polymer ?
#
loop_
_entity_poly.entity_id
_entity_poly.type
_entity_poly.pdbx_seq_one_letter_code
_entity_poly.pdbx_strand_id
1 'polypeptide(L)'
;MQRVVTAAAGMLKENKDNASKAARMIMDALLWEGINKLSRSDRDIILAKEHLISCLFASGDFSRAEDFSREVVAARKATKPTDPLLIRDAQQKLVHTLLEIAMQHKEGNNLEDATRVNNEALDLALRNMDIQENTKVSDDALDVLHFCDELLEYESSLPTERTRLLEIKIRALQKAGSDQSVDDLRELTLERLRLTGLYVLELKDKRRGNEVYSNVQSSIEAFRTAVPYEKDAACNFGNTRANVSLPARMDGVFKIFACDHKGNASTMNPQPLSSNRDYGFSILGCEIESTWPMKLREESEKTGLKIVEKPKPGGLWTTMSGTSFATPIAAALVAITYQFHDENTVRMDFQPGVEMKRPETVKAVLLRMSLLPGINGYNTLMPTVGRQNHFKFQPGRGKPMLSFFADKLSDITWDDL
;
A
#
# COMPACT_ATOMS: atom_id res chain seq x y z
N MET A 1 7.09 -7.21 -48.63
CA MET A 1 7.10 -7.15 -47.16
C MET A 1 5.77 -7.56 -46.53
N GLN A 2 4.66 -6.84 -46.75
CA GLN A 2 3.38 -7.09 -46.08
C GLN A 2 2.88 -8.55 -46.11
N ARG A 3 2.97 -9.24 -47.26
CA ARG A 3 2.59 -10.68 -47.35
C ARG A 3 3.38 -11.58 -46.38
N VAL A 4 4.68 -11.31 -46.22
CA VAL A 4 5.55 -12.07 -45.31
C VAL A 4 5.15 -11.81 -43.86
N VAL A 5 4.91 -10.54 -43.52
CA VAL A 5 4.46 -10.14 -42.17
C VAL A 5 3.13 -10.80 -41.82
N THR A 6 2.15 -10.79 -42.73
CA THR A 6 0.85 -11.45 -42.52
C THR A 6 1.00 -12.95 -42.33
N ALA A 7 1.84 -13.61 -43.13
CA ALA A 7 2.11 -15.04 -42.99
C ALA A 7 2.78 -15.36 -41.63
N ALA A 8 3.78 -14.57 -41.23
CA ALA A 8 4.46 -14.74 -39.95
C ALA A 8 3.51 -14.54 -38.76
N ALA A 9 2.62 -13.54 -38.83
CA ALA A 9 1.60 -13.32 -37.81
C ALA A 9 0.58 -14.47 -37.74
N GLY A 10 0.22 -15.08 -38.87
CA GLY A 10 -0.62 -16.27 -38.92
C GLY A 10 0.03 -17.46 -38.21
N MET A 11 1.31 -17.71 -38.48
CA MET A 11 2.07 -18.81 -37.86
C MET A 11 2.13 -18.71 -36.34
N LEU A 12 2.31 -17.51 -35.80
CA LEU A 12 2.32 -17.23 -34.36
C LEU A 12 0.94 -17.47 -33.70
N LYS A 13 -0.14 -17.14 -34.41
CA LYS A 13 -1.52 -17.37 -33.92
C LYS A 13 -1.86 -18.86 -33.89
N GLU A 14 -1.37 -19.64 -34.85
CA GLU A 14 -1.63 -21.08 -34.93
C GLU A 14 -0.85 -21.86 -33.88
N ASN A 15 0.46 -21.59 -33.74
CA ASN A 15 1.29 -22.22 -32.72
C ASN A 15 2.48 -21.32 -32.36
N LYS A 16 2.66 -21.05 -31.06
CA LYS A 16 3.80 -20.27 -30.55
C LYS A 16 5.16 -20.90 -30.87
N ASP A 17 5.24 -22.23 -31.01
CA ASP A 17 6.48 -22.93 -31.38
C ASP A 17 6.99 -22.54 -32.78
N ASN A 18 6.12 -21.93 -33.62
CA ASN A 18 6.52 -21.43 -34.92
C ASN A 18 7.29 -20.10 -34.86
N ALA A 19 7.43 -19.48 -33.68
CA ALA A 19 8.03 -18.16 -33.50
C ALA A 19 9.41 -18.02 -34.17
N SER A 20 10.31 -18.99 -33.97
CA SER A 20 11.67 -18.96 -34.56
C SER A 20 11.67 -19.12 -36.08
N LYS A 21 10.65 -19.77 -36.65
CA LYS A 21 10.47 -19.90 -38.10
C LYS A 21 9.88 -18.61 -38.70
N ALA A 22 8.89 -18.03 -38.01
CA ALA A 22 8.29 -16.74 -38.37
C ALA A 22 9.33 -15.60 -38.34
N ALA A 23 10.17 -15.55 -37.30
CA ALA A 23 11.26 -14.58 -37.17
C ALA A 23 12.25 -14.67 -38.34
N ARG A 24 12.73 -15.88 -38.67
CA ARG A 24 13.61 -16.11 -39.82
C ARG A 24 13.01 -15.62 -41.13
N MET A 25 11.73 -15.94 -41.35
CA MET A 25 11.04 -15.54 -42.57
C MET A 25 10.98 -14.00 -42.74
N ILE A 26 10.79 -13.25 -41.64
CA ILE A 26 10.82 -11.78 -41.67
C ILE A 26 12.25 -11.27 -41.89
N MET A 27 13.26 -11.86 -41.22
CA MET A 27 14.66 -11.48 -41.40
C MET A 27 15.13 -11.67 -42.84
N ASP A 28 14.80 -12.80 -43.47
CA ASP A 28 15.14 -13.06 -44.88
C ASP A 28 14.48 -12.02 -45.81
N ALA A 29 13.24 -11.63 -45.51
CA ALA A 29 12.53 -10.61 -46.29
C ALA A 29 13.12 -9.20 -46.11
N LEU A 30 13.69 -8.88 -44.95
CA LEU A 30 14.42 -7.62 -44.72
C LEU A 30 15.69 -7.52 -45.59
N LEU A 31 16.26 -8.64 -46.02
CA LEU A 31 17.46 -8.71 -46.86
C LEU A 31 17.17 -8.62 -48.36
N TRP A 32 15.91 -8.67 -48.80
CA TRP A 32 15.55 -8.57 -50.22
C TRP A 32 16.05 -7.27 -50.84
N GLU A 33 16.57 -7.34 -52.07
CA GLU A 33 17.28 -6.21 -52.71
C GLU A 33 16.43 -4.93 -52.86
N GLY A 34 15.11 -5.07 -53.03
CA GLY A 34 14.20 -3.92 -53.06
C GLY A 34 13.86 -3.35 -51.67
N ILE A 35 13.99 -4.16 -50.62
CA ILE A 35 13.66 -3.81 -49.24
C ILE A 35 14.88 -3.21 -48.53
N ASN A 36 16.07 -3.76 -48.76
CA ASN A 36 17.30 -3.29 -48.12
C ASN A 36 17.72 -1.86 -48.54
N LYS A 37 17.17 -1.37 -49.67
CA LYS A 37 17.36 0.00 -50.17
C LYS A 37 16.41 1.01 -49.52
N LEU A 38 15.37 0.55 -48.83
CA LEU A 38 14.41 1.42 -48.16
C LEU A 38 15.04 2.05 -46.91
N SER A 39 14.55 3.25 -46.55
CA SER A 39 14.97 3.91 -45.33
C SER A 39 14.64 3.05 -44.11
N ARG A 40 15.47 3.12 -43.06
CA ARG A 40 15.17 2.50 -41.76
C ARG A 40 13.90 3.06 -41.11
N SER A 41 13.50 4.28 -41.50
CA SER A 41 12.25 4.93 -41.06
C SER A 41 11.06 4.66 -41.98
N ASP A 42 11.24 3.83 -43.02
CA ASP A 42 10.14 3.42 -43.89
C ASP A 42 9.08 2.65 -43.09
N ARG A 43 7.80 2.94 -43.35
CA ARG A 43 6.68 2.40 -42.60
C ARG A 43 6.62 0.87 -42.66
N ASP A 44 6.87 0.27 -43.81
CA ASP A 44 6.81 -1.19 -43.98
C ASP A 44 8.00 -1.88 -43.30
N ILE A 45 9.16 -1.21 -43.25
CA ILE A 45 10.34 -1.69 -42.50
C ILE A 45 10.06 -1.67 -41.00
N ILE A 46 9.53 -0.57 -40.47
CA ILE A 46 9.22 -0.45 -39.05
C ILE A 46 8.19 -1.51 -38.64
N LEU A 47 7.11 -1.66 -39.42
CA LEU A 47 6.07 -2.64 -39.13
C LEU A 47 6.61 -4.07 -39.17
N ALA A 48 7.47 -4.39 -40.15
CA ALA A 48 8.11 -5.71 -40.19
C ALA A 48 8.99 -5.97 -38.97
N LYS A 49 9.78 -4.98 -38.53
CA LYS A 49 10.58 -5.08 -37.30
C LYS A 49 9.71 -5.23 -36.06
N GLU A 50 8.59 -4.51 -35.97
CA GLU A 50 7.62 -4.65 -34.88
C GLU A 50 7.06 -6.07 -34.76
N HIS A 51 6.81 -6.75 -35.88
CA HIS A 51 6.40 -8.15 -35.91
C HIS A 51 7.55 -9.10 -35.63
N LEU A 52 8.76 -8.80 -36.13
CA LEU A 52 9.97 -9.57 -35.84
C LEU A 52 10.27 -9.59 -34.34
N ILE A 53 10.16 -8.45 -33.66
CA ILE A 53 10.30 -8.34 -32.20
C ILE A 53 9.33 -9.29 -31.49
N SER A 54 8.04 -9.30 -31.87
CA SER A 54 7.07 -10.24 -31.31
C SER A 54 7.42 -11.70 -31.55
N CYS A 55 7.98 -12.05 -32.71
CA CYS A 55 8.46 -13.40 -32.99
C CYS A 55 9.68 -13.77 -32.12
N LEU A 56 10.67 -12.88 -32.04
CA LEU A 56 11.90 -13.10 -31.26
C LEU A 56 11.58 -13.26 -29.78
N PHE A 57 10.73 -12.38 -29.25
CA PHE A 57 10.22 -12.44 -27.89
C PHE A 57 9.52 -13.78 -27.61
N ALA A 58 8.60 -14.21 -28.48
CA ALA A 58 7.90 -15.49 -28.33
C ALA A 58 8.84 -16.71 -28.42
N SER A 59 9.99 -16.58 -29.09
CA SER A 59 11.01 -17.63 -29.16
C SER A 59 12.05 -17.59 -28.02
N GLY A 60 11.99 -16.60 -27.14
CA GLY A 60 12.96 -16.39 -26.05
C GLY A 60 14.30 -15.77 -26.47
N ASP A 61 14.44 -15.28 -27.72
CA ASP A 61 15.64 -14.58 -28.21
C ASP A 61 15.55 -13.09 -27.85
N PHE A 62 15.58 -12.79 -26.54
CA PHE A 62 15.36 -11.44 -26.02
C PHE A 62 16.47 -10.46 -26.38
N SER A 63 17.73 -10.93 -26.46
CA SER A 63 18.87 -10.09 -26.88
C SER A 63 18.64 -9.50 -28.27
N ARG A 64 18.22 -10.31 -29.26
CA ARG A 64 17.89 -9.76 -30.59
C ARG A 64 16.61 -8.96 -30.58
N ALA A 65 15.62 -9.34 -29.77
CA ALA A 65 14.39 -8.57 -29.64
C ALA A 65 14.68 -7.15 -29.12
N GLU A 66 15.65 -7.00 -28.22
CA GLU A 66 16.10 -5.72 -27.67
C GLU A 66 16.72 -4.85 -28.77
N ASP A 67 17.68 -5.39 -29.53
CA ASP A 67 18.35 -4.69 -30.64
C ASP A 67 17.31 -4.10 -31.60
N PHE A 68 16.38 -4.93 -32.08
CA PHE A 68 15.34 -4.47 -32.99
C PHE A 68 14.37 -3.49 -32.33
N SER A 69 14.04 -3.66 -31.06
CA SER A 69 13.16 -2.73 -30.32
C SER A 69 13.77 -1.34 -30.21
N ARG A 70 15.08 -1.26 -29.90
CA ARG A 70 15.82 0.01 -29.87
C ARG A 70 15.85 0.68 -31.25
N GLU A 71 16.06 -0.09 -32.32
CA GLU A 71 15.99 0.43 -33.68
C GLU A 71 14.62 0.99 -34.04
N VAL A 72 13.54 0.30 -33.66
CA VAL A 72 12.16 0.75 -33.90
C VAL A 72 11.88 2.04 -33.14
N VAL A 73 12.25 2.13 -31.85
CA VAL A 73 12.09 3.37 -31.06
C VAL A 73 12.84 4.53 -31.71
N ALA A 74 14.09 4.31 -32.14
CA ALA A 74 14.89 5.33 -32.82
C ALA A 74 14.24 5.76 -34.14
N ALA A 75 13.75 4.81 -34.94
CA ALA A 75 13.08 5.09 -36.21
C ALA A 75 11.79 5.90 -36.00
N ARG A 76 10.94 5.53 -35.03
CA ARG A 76 9.70 6.26 -34.69
C ARG A 76 9.99 7.70 -34.24
N LYS A 77 11.05 7.93 -33.46
CA LYS A 77 11.50 9.29 -33.06
C LYS A 77 12.00 10.13 -34.24
N ALA A 78 12.61 9.48 -35.24
CA ALA A 78 13.11 10.14 -36.43
C ALA A 78 12.00 10.48 -37.46
N THR A 79 10.90 9.72 -37.49
CA THR A 79 9.77 9.96 -38.39
C THR A 79 9.07 11.30 -38.10
N LYS A 80 8.72 12.05 -39.16
CA LYS A 80 8.05 13.35 -39.10
C LYS A 80 6.71 13.32 -39.88
N PRO A 81 5.61 13.84 -39.31
CA PRO A 81 5.49 14.35 -37.94
C PRO A 81 5.68 13.24 -36.92
N THR A 82 6.23 13.61 -35.76
CA THR A 82 6.49 12.66 -34.68
C THR A 82 5.17 12.35 -33.98
N ASP A 83 4.88 11.06 -33.81
CA ASP A 83 3.68 10.57 -33.13
C ASP A 83 4.07 10.00 -31.76
N PRO A 84 3.72 10.68 -30.65
CA PRO A 84 4.04 10.23 -29.30
C PRO A 84 3.47 8.84 -28.96
N LEU A 85 2.32 8.47 -29.51
CA LEU A 85 1.67 7.20 -29.21
C LEU A 85 2.40 6.03 -29.88
N LEU A 86 2.85 6.21 -31.13
CA LEU A 86 3.65 5.20 -31.82
C LEU A 86 5.04 5.03 -31.19
N ILE A 87 5.61 6.10 -30.62
CA ILE A 87 6.85 6.02 -29.85
C ILE A 87 6.60 5.25 -28.55
N ARG A 88 5.52 5.58 -27.83
CA ARG A 88 5.13 4.88 -26.59
C ARG A 88 4.93 3.39 -26.81
N ASP A 89 4.20 3.00 -27.85
CA ASP A 89 3.97 1.58 -28.16
C ASP A 89 5.27 0.84 -28.49
N ALA A 90 6.20 1.49 -29.18
CA ALA A 90 7.54 0.94 -29.42
C ALA A 90 8.35 0.83 -28.13
N GLN A 91 8.28 1.84 -27.25
CA GLN A 91 8.94 1.84 -25.95
C GLN A 91 8.36 0.77 -25.02
N GLN A 92 7.05 0.54 -25.03
CA GLN A 92 6.42 -0.51 -24.21
C GLN A 92 6.94 -1.90 -24.60
N LYS A 93 7.09 -2.18 -25.90
CA LYS A 93 7.71 -3.43 -26.36
C LYS A 93 9.16 -3.58 -25.88
N LEU A 94 9.92 -2.48 -25.90
CA LEU A 94 11.27 -2.46 -25.35
C LEU A 94 11.26 -2.72 -23.84
N VAL A 95 10.36 -2.09 -23.08
CA VAL A 95 10.19 -2.30 -21.64
C VAL A 95 9.93 -3.78 -21.32
N HIS A 96 8.98 -4.42 -22.00
CA HIS A 96 8.72 -5.85 -21.80
C HIS A 96 9.92 -6.72 -22.16
N THR A 97 10.69 -6.35 -23.19
CA THR A 97 11.90 -7.08 -23.57
C THR A 97 12.99 -6.96 -22.50
N LEU A 98 13.19 -5.74 -21.97
CA LEU A 98 14.15 -5.49 -20.89
C LEU A 98 13.75 -6.22 -19.61
N LEU A 99 12.46 -6.35 -19.31
CA LEU A 99 11.98 -7.15 -18.18
C LEU A 99 12.48 -8.60 -18.25
N GLU A 100 12.24 -9.27 -19.38
CA GLU A 100 12.68 -10.66 -19.57
C GLU A 100 14.22 -10.79 -19.48
N ILE A 101 14.97 -9.81 -19.99
CA ILE A 101 16.44 -9.77 -19.88
C ILE A 101 16.86 -9.61 -18.42
N ALA A 102 16.21 -8.73 -17.65
CA ALA A 102 16.50 -8.55 -16.23
C ALA A 102 16.20 -9.84 -15.45
N MET A 103 15.11 -10.55 -15.78
CA MET A 103 14.78 -11.85 -15.20
C MET A 103 15.85 -12.89 -15.51
N GLN A 104 16.33 -12.99 -16.77
CA GLN A 104 17.43 -13.88 -17.14
C GLN A 104 18.72 -13.59 -16.37
N HIS A 105 19.05 -12.31 -16.16
CA HIS A 105 20.18 -11.92 -15.33
C HIS A 105 19.98 -12.32 -13.86
N LYS A 106 18.77 -12.13 -13.30
CA LYS A 106 18.41 -12.54 -11.93
C LYS A 106 18.54 -14.06 -11.75
N GLU A 107 17.98 -14.85 -12.68
CA GLU A 107 18.10 -16.32 -12.70
C GLU A 107 19.55 -16.80 -12.86
N GLY A 108 20.34 -16.07 -13.65
CA GLY A 108 21.78 -16.27 -13.79
C GLY A 108 22.62 -15.78 -12.60
N ASN A 109 21.98 -15.32 -11.52
CA ASN A 109 22.62 -14.75 -10.32
C ASN A 109 23.54 -13.54 -10.62
N ASN A 110 23.24 -12.79 -11.68
CA ASN A 110 23.91 -11.55 -12.05
C ASN A 110 23.05 -10.34 -11.67
N LEU A 111 23.01 -10.05 -10.36
CA LEU A 111 22.16 -9.01 -9.79
C LEU A 111 22.53 -7.59 -10.23
N GLU A 112 23.81 -7.33 -10.55
CA GLU A 112 24.27 -6.02 -11.02
C GLU A 112 23.66 -5.71 -12.40
N ASP A 113 23.72 -6.67 -13.33
CA ASP A 113 23.09 -6.50 -14.64
C ASP A 113 21.57 -6.45 -14.54
N ALA A 114 20.95 -7.29 -13.70
CA ALA A 114 19.50 -7.25 -13.47
C ALA A 114 19.05 -5.88 -12.95
N THR A 115 19.77 -5.32 -11.98
CA THR A 115 19.50 -3.98 -11.42
C THR A 115 19.66 -2.90 -12.47
N ARG A 116 20.72 -2.95 -13.27
CA ARG A 116 20.97 -1.99 -14.35
C ARG A 116 19.83 -2.00 -15.38
N VAL A 117 19.42 -3.19 -15.83
CA VAL A 117 18.37 -3.35 -16.83
C VAL A 117 17.00 -2.92 -16.27
N ASN A 118 16.68 -3.29 -15.03
CA ASN A 118 15.46 -2.84 -14.35
C ASN A 118 15.39 -1.31 -14.21
N ASN A 119 16.51 -0.64 -13.89
CA ASN A 119 16.54 0.82 -13.83
C ASN A 119 16.29 1.48 -15.19
N GLU A 120 16.84 0.91 -16.27
CA GLU A 120 16.57 1.40 -17.62
C GLU A 120 15.10 1.22 -18.02
N ALA A 121 14.56 0.04 -17.75
CA ALA A 121 13.16 -0.28 -18.04
C ALA A 121 12.20 0.63 -17.24
N LEU A 122 12.48 0.86 -15.96
CA LEU A 122 11.74 1.79 -15.11
C LEU A 122 11.73 3.21 -15.69
N ASP A 123 12.87 3.72 -16.15
CA ASP A 123 12.96 5.08 -16.71
C ASP A 123 12.18 5.22 -18.03
N LEU A 124 12.12 4.15 -18.83
CA LEU A 124 11.28 4.11 -20.04
C LEU A 124 9.78 4.06 -19.69
N ALA A 125 9.40 3.19 -18.74
CA ALA A 125 8.01 3.06 -18.29
C ALA A 125 7.49 4.37 -17.67
N LEU A 126 8.31 5.05 -16.87
CA LEU A 126 8.02 6.38 -16.32
C LEU A 126 7.75 7.41 -17.42
N ARG A 127 8.58 7.42 -18.48
CA ARG A 127 8.40 8.32 -19.62
C ARG A 127 7.10 8.04 -20.36
N ASN A 128 6.74 6.76 -20.55
CA ASN A 128 5.47 6.39 -21.18
C ASN A 128 4.26 6.83 -20.34
N MET A 129 4.31 6.57 -19.03
CA MET A 129 3.26 6.93 -18.07
C MET A 129 3.01 8.45 -18.01
N ASP A 130 3.98 9.28 -18.41
CA ASP A 130 3.91 10.75 -18.36
C ASP A 130 3.50 11.42 -19.69
N ILE A 131 3.23 10.65 -20.74
CA ILE A 131 2.70 11.18 -22.01
C ILE A 131 1.26 11.67 -21.81
N GLN A 132 0.96 12.90 -22.23
CA GLN A 132 -0.34 13.54 -21.99
C GLN A 132 -1.49 12.85 -22.72
N GLU A 133 -1.26 12.39 -23.95
CA GLU A 133 -2.26 11.72 -24.79
C GLU A 133 -2.36 10.21 -24.51
N ASN A 134 -1.66 9.71 -23.48
CA ASN A 134 -1.61 8.29 -23.20
C ASN A 134 -2.96 7.78 -22.70
N THR A 135 -3.60 6.92 -23.50
CA THR A 135 -4.86 6.27 -23.15
C THR A 135 -4.66 4.96 -22.36
N LYS A 136 -3.41 4.52 -22.21
CA LYS A 136 -2.99 3.29 -21.51
C LYS A 136 -2.09 3.59 -20.32
N VAL A 137 -2.31 4.71 -19.65
CA VAL A 137 -1.54 5.11 -18.45
C VAL A 137 -1.58 4.03 -17.37
N SER A 138 -2.68 3.28 -17.26
CA SER A 138 -2.77 2.18 -16.30
C SER A 138 -1.79 1.04 -16.61
N ASP A 139 -1.67 0.62 -17.87
CA ASP A 139 -0.70 -0.39 -18.30
C ASP A 139 0.75 0.06 -17.99
N ASP A 140 1.10 1.30 -18.34
CA ASP A 140 2.44 1.84 -18.06
C ASP A 140 2.69 2.01 -16.55
N ALA A 141 1.65 2.31 -15.77
CA ALA A 141 1.76 2.38 -14.32
C ALA A 141 2.02 0.99 -13.71
N LEU A 142 1.37 -0.06 -14.21
CA LEU A 142 1.64 -1.44 -13.79
C LEU A 142 3.09 -1.85 -14.10
N ASP A 143 3.62 -1.48 -15.26
CA ASP A 143 5.03 -1.69 -15.60
C ASP A 143 5.95 -1.00 -14.58
N VAL A 144 5.66 0.27 -14.23
CA VAL A 144 6.42 1.01 -13.21
C VAL A 144 6.35 0.34 -11.84
N LEU A 145 5.17 -0.15 -11.41
CA LEU A 145 5.02 -0.85 -10.13
C LEU A 145 5.88 -2.09 -10.08
N HIS A 146 5.85 -2.90 -11.15
CA HIS A 146 6.64 -4.12 -11.23
C HIS A 146 8.15 -3.85 -11.06
N PHE A 147 8.72 -2.88 -11.78
CA PHE A 147 10.15 -2.57 -11.65
C PHE A 147 10.50 -1.95 -10.29
N CYS A 148 9.59 -1.18 -9.69
CA CYS A 148 9.79 -0.68 -8.33
C CYS A 148 9.89 -1.84 -7.33
N ASP A 149 9.01 -2.84 -7.43
CA ASP A 149 9.04 -4.00 -6.54
C ASP A 149 10.33 -4.81 -6.70
N GLU A 150 10.72 -5.12 -7.93
CA GLU A 150 11.99 -5.81 -8.23
C GLU A 150 13.21 -5.05 -7.67
N LEU A 151 13.25 -3.73 -7.84
CA LEU A 151 14.37 -2.91 -7.34
C LEU A 151 14.35 -2.72 -5.81
N LEU A 152 13.17 -2.76 -5.18
CA LEU A 152 13.03 -2.68 -3.72
C LEU A 152 13.40 -4.01 -3.04
N GLU A 153 13.23 -5.15 -3.72
CA GLU A 153 13.70 -6.45 -3.24
C GLU A 153 15.22 -6.55 -3.17
N TYR A 154 15.96 -5.80 -3.98
CA TYR A 154 17.42 -5.75 -3.91
C TYR A 154 17.84 -5.02 -2.61
N GLU A 155 18.17 -5.82 -1.58
CA GLU A 155 18.43 -5.42 -0.19
C GLU A 155 19.51 -4.32 0.01
N SER A 156 20.26 -3.94 -1.02
CA SER A 156 21.44 -3.07 -0.93
C SER A 156 21.22 -1.57 -1.17
N SER A 157 19.99 -1.11 -1.43
CA SER A 157 19.76 0.29 -1.77
C SER A 157 19.89 1.24 -0.56
N LEU A 158 20.58 2.37 -0.76
CA LEU A 158 20.70 3.43 0.24
C LEU A 158 19.31 3.95 0.62
N PRO A 159 19.08 4.44 1.87
CA PRO A 159 17.79 4.98 2.27
C PRO A 159 17.22 6.03 1.29
N THR A 160 18.07 6.84 0.66
CA THR A 160 17.71 7.81 -0.37
C THR A 160 17.18 7.19 -1.65
N GLU A 161 17.74 6.06 -2.08
CA GLU A 161 17.28 5.32 -3.27
C GLU A 161 15.96 4.62 -2.99
N ARG A 162 15.82 3.98 -1.83
CA ARG A 162 14.54 3.38 -1.38
C ARG A 162 13.43 4.42 -1.34
N THR A 163 13.73 5.59 -0.79
CA THR A 163 12.79 6.71 -0.73
C THR A 163 12.34 7.14 -2.12
N ARG A 164 13.29 7.28 -3.07
CA ARG A 164 12.98 7.61 -4.48
C ARG A 164 12.10 6.55 -5.15
N LEU A 165 12.41 5.26 -4.97
CA LEU A 165 11.63 4.16 -5.54
C LEU A 165 10.20 4.13 -4.98
N LEU A 166 10.04 4.33 -3.67
CA LEU A 166 8.72 4.40 -3.04
C LEU A 166 7.91 5.63 -3.50
N GLU A 167 8.55 6.78 -3.70
CA GLU A 167 7.89 7.95 -4.29
C GLU A 167 7.36 7.65 -5.70
N ILE A 168 8.17 6.97 -6.52
CA ILE A 168 7.77 6.52 -7.86
C ILE A 168 6.62 5.51 -7.78
N LYS A 169 6.72 4.51 -6.90
CA LYS A 169 5.69 3.49 -6.69
C LYS A 169 4.35 4.11 -6.29
N ILE A 170 4.34 5.03 -5.33
CA ILE A 170 3.13 5.76 -4.90
C ILE A 170 2.52 6.54 -6.07
N ARG A 171 3.33 7.22 -6.87
CA ARG A 171 2.86 7.96 -8.05
C ARG A 171 2.24 7.02 -9.08
N ALA A 172 2.81 5.84 -9.29
CA ALA A 172 2.27 4.83 -10.20
C ALA A 172 0.94 4.25 -9.68
N LEU A 173 0.84 3.91 -8.38
CA LEU A 173 -0.41 3.46 -7.76
C LEU A 173 -1.55 4.48 -7.93
N GLN A 174 -1.24 5.78 -7.82
CA GLN A 174 -2.20 6.86 -8.06
C GLN A 174 -2.65 6.94 -9.52
N LYS A 175 -1.76 6.62 -10.48
CA LYS A 175 -2.02 6.70 -11.92
C LYS A 175 -2.66 5.46 -12.52
N ALA A 176 -2.38 4.27 -11.98
CA ALA A 176 -3.08 3.03 -12.33
C ALA A 176 -4.59 3.12 -12.04
N GLY A 177 -4.97 4.07 -11.18
CA GLY A 177 -6.21 4.12 -10.46
C GLY A 177 -7.49 4.61 -11.14
N SER A 178 -7.65 4.42 -12.46
CA SER A 178 -8.98 4.63 -13.06
C SER A 178 -10.01 3.57 -12.64
N ASP A 179 -9.57 2.42 -12.11
CA ASP A 179 -10.40 1.31 -11.61
C ASP A 179 -9.87 0.75 -10.26
N GLN A 180 -9.42 1.62 -9.32
CA GLN A 180 -8.77 1.14 -8.08
C GLN A 180 -9.66 0.18 -7.29
N SER A 181 -9.14 -1.02 -7.09
CA SER A 181 -9.66 -1.98 -6.14
C SER A 181 -9.35 -1.54 -4.70
N VAL A 182 -10.03 -2.16 -3.74
CA VAL A 182 -9.70 -2.01 -2.31
C VAL A 182 -8.24 -2.40 -2.03
N ASP A 183 -7.69 -3.35 -2.79
CA ASP A 183 -6.32 -3.81 -2.61
C ASP A 183 -5.30 -2.74 -3.03
N ASP A 184 -5.58 -1.97 -4.08
CA ASP A 184 -4.71 -0.85 -4.52
C ASP A 184 -4.65 0.26 -3.46
N LEU A 185 -5.79 0.56 -2.80
CA LEU A 185 -5.82 1.49 -1.68
C LEU A 185 -5.04 0.98 -0.46
N ARG A 186 -5.11 -0.32 -0.20
CA ARG A 186 -4.36 -0.96 0.88
C ARG A 186 -2.87 -0.82 0.61
N GLU A 187 -2.44 -1.12 -0.61
CA GLU A 187 -1.06 -0.98 -1.03
C GLU A 187 -0.58 0.47 -0.94
N LEU A 188 -1.36 1.42 -1.47
CA LEU A 188 -1.05 2.86 -1.37
C LEU A 188 -0.89 3.32 0.09
N THR A 189 -1.73 2.81 1.00
CA THR A 189 -1.65 3.13 2.42
C THR A 189 -0.38 2.55 3.06
N LEU A 190 -0.02 1.31 2.73
CA LEU A 190 1.17 0.64 3.24
C LEU A 190 2.44 1.32 2.74
N GLU A 191 2.53 1.60 1.44
CA GLU A 191 3.72 2.24 0.85
C GLU A 191 3.91 3.67 1.35
N ARG A 192 2.80 4.39 1.61
CA ARG A 192 2.87 5.68 2.31
C ARG A 192 3.50 5.55 3.69
N LEU A 193 3.05 4.60 4.51
CA LEU A 193 3.58 4.44 5.88
C LEU A 193 5.07 4.08 5.84
N ARG A 194 5.48 3.22 4.90
CA ARG A 194 6.89 2.89 4.65
C ARG A 194 7.70 4.14 4.30
N LEU A 195 7.24 4.93 3.32
CA LEU A 195 7.92 6.15 2.89
C LEU A 195 8.01 7.21 4.00
N THR A 196 6.94 7.42 4.75
CA THR A 196 6.95 8.31 5.92
C THR A 196 7.95 7.81 6.97
N GLY A 197 7.99 6.49 7.21
CA GLY A 197 8.96 5.86 8.10
C GLY A 197 10.41 6.14 7.69
N LEU A 198 10.75 5.95 6.41
CA LEU A 198 12.09 6.23 5.89
C LEU A 198 12.50 7.69 6.10
N TYR A 199 11.61 8.63 5.76
CA TYR A 199 11.89 10.05 5.94
C TYR A 199 12.10 10.43 7.41
N VAL A 200 11.21 9.97 8.30
CA VAL A 200 11.21 10.37 9.72
C VAL A 200 12.31 9.66 10.50
N LEU A 201 12.49 8.36 10.30
CA LEU A 201 13.34 7.51 11.13
C LEU A 201 14.76 7.40 10.58
N GLU A 202 14.92 7.21 9.27
CA GLU A 202 16.24 6.97 8.67
C GLU A 202 16.89 8.27 8.20
N LEU A 203 16.17 9.08 7.41
CA LEU A 203 16.69 10.33 6.86
C LEU A 203 16.60 11.52 7.83
N LYS A 204 15.89 11.36 8.95
CA LYS A 204 15.66 12.40 9.97
C LYS A 204 15.01 13.68 9.42
N ASP A 205 14.30 13.59 8.29
CA ASP A 205 13.56 14.68 7.66
C ASP A 205 12.06 14.58 8.01
N LYS A 206 11.73 15.04 9.21
CA LYS A 206 10.35 15.04 9.72
C LYS A 206 9.41 15.90 8.88
N ARG A 207 9.92 16.98 8.28
CA ARG A 207 9.10 17.89 7.48
C ARG A 207 8.60 17.16 6.25
N ARG A 208 9.51 16.54 5.50
CA ARG A 208 9.17 15.83 4.27
C ARG A 208 8.36 14.57 4.55
N GLY A 209 8.64 13.86 5.64
CA GLY A 209 7.81 12.74 6.08
C GLY A 209 6.35 13.13 6.36
N ASN A 210 6.12 14.28 7.00
CA ASN A 210 4.78 14.82 7.24
C ASN A 210 4.09 15.29 5.95
N GLU A 211 4.82 15.96 5.05
CA GLU A 211 4.30 16.40 3.75
C GLU A 211 3.83 15.21 2.90
N VAL A 212 4.63 14.14 2.84
CA VAL A 212 4.27 12.89 2.15
C VAL A 212 3.02 12.27 2.79
N TYR A 213 2.99 12.19 4.12
CA TYR A 213 1.85 11.63 4.84
C TYR A 213 0.55 12.40 4.50
N SER A 214 0.58 13.73 4.56
CA SER A 214 -0.59 14.56 4.28
C SER A 214 -1.03 14.45 2.82
N ASN A 215 -0.10 14.51 1.87
CA ASN A 215 -0.43 14.51 0.44
C ASN A 215 -1.09 13.19 0.02
N VAL A 216 -0.54 12.05 0.45
CA VAL A 216 -1.10 10.74 0.10
C VAL A 216 -2.39 10.48 0.88
N GLN A 217 -2.51 10.95 2.14
CA GLN A 217 -3.78 10.90 2.88
C GLN A 217 -4.89 11.68 2.15
N SER A 218 -4.61 12.87 1.62
CA SER A 218 -5.59 13.63 0.83
C SER A 218 -6.01 12.90 -0.45
N SER A 219 -5.10 12.20 -1.14
CA SER A 219 -5.45 11.37 -2.30
C SER A 219 -6.36 10.19 -1.93
N ILE A 220 -6.07 9.50 -0.82
CA ILE A 220 -6.91 8.41 -0.30
C ILE A 220 -8.30 8.93 0.08
N GLU A 221 -8.38 10.11 0.71
CA GLU A 221 -9.66 10.73 1.07
C GLU A 221 -10.45 11.18 -0.15
N ALA A 222 -9.79 11.75 -1.16
CA ALA A 222 -10.42 12.10 -2.43
C ALA A 222 -11.02 10.85 -3.11
N PHE A 223 -10.29 9.73 -3.13
CA PHE A 223 -10.80 8.46 -3.65
C PHE A 223 -12.01 7.94 -2.86
N ARG A 224 -11.92 7.91 -1.52
CA ARG A 224 -13.04 7.52 -0.65
C ARG A 224 -14.29 8.38 -0.83
N THR A 225 -14.12 9.62 -1.31
CA THR A 225 -15.22 10.53 -1.60
C THR A 225 -15.79 10.33 -3.00
N ALA A 226 -14.96 9.87 -3.95
CA ALA A 226 -15.35 9.56 -5.33
C ALA A 226 -16.05 8.20 -5.47
N VAL A 227 -15.71 7.22 -4.63
CA VAL A 227 -16.43 5.93 -4.55
C VAL A 227 -17.63 6.08 -3.61
N PRO A 228 -18.88 5.95 -4.08
CA PRO A 228 -20.09 6.23 -3.26
C PRO A 228 -20.30 5.31 -2.04
N TYR A 229 -19.42 4.32 -1.82
CA TYR A 229 -19.64 3.24 -0.84
C TYR A 229 -18.58 3.08 0.25
N GLU A 230 -17.52 3.90 0.32
CA GLU A 230 -16.45 3.68 1.31
C GLU A 230 -15.99 4.95 2.04
N LYS A 231 -16.93 5.60 2.71
CA LYS A 231 -16.60 6.40 3.90
C LYS A 231 -16.92 5.57 5.12
N ASP A 232 -15.94 4.92 5.75
CA ASP A 232 -16.08 4.48 7.15
C ASP A 232 -14.73 4.10 7.79
N ALA A 233 -14.32 4.88 8.80
CA ALA A 233 -13.84 4.24 10.02
C ALA A 233 -15.06 3.55 10.64
N ALA A 234 -14.91 2.32 11.18
CA ALA A 234 -15.99 1.47 11.71
C ALA A 234 -17.32 2.21 11.91
N CYS A 235 -18.21 2.10 10.93
CA CYS A 235 -19.32 3.02 10.61
C CYS A 235 -19.98 3.73 11.81
N ASN A 236 -20.04 5.08 11.76
CA ASN A 236 -20.76 5.93 12.72
C ASN A 236 -22.22 6.21 12.29
N PHE A 237 -22.68 5.68 11.17
CA PHE A 237 -24.08 5.77 10.78
C PHE A 237 -24.81 4.52 11.24
N GLY A 238 -25.78 4.70 12.14
CA GLY A 238 -26.78 3.69 12.43
C GLY A 238 -27.57 3.37 11.15
N ASN A 239 -27.05 2.46 10.34
CA ASN A 239 -27.75 1.91 9.20
C ASN A 239 -27.68 0.39 9.29
N THR A 240 -28.86 -0.17 9.53
CA THR A 240 -29.31 -1.54 9.26
C THR A 240 -28.25 -2.63 9.04
N ARG A 241 -28.13 -3.51 10.05
CA ARG A 241 -27.91 -4.96 9.90
C ARG A 241 -26.92 -5.39 8.79
N ALA A 242 -25.64 -5.58 9.15
CA ALA A 242 -24.90 -6.85 8.98
C ALA A 242 -23.38 -6.71 8.80
N ASN A 243 -22.81 -5.55 8.45
CA ASN A 243 -21.39 -5.51 8.04
C ASN A 243 -20.57 -4.45 8.77
N VAL A 244 -19.49 -4.89 9.42
CA VAL A 244 -18.37 -4.01 9.81
C VAL A 244 -17.69 -3.52 8.51
N SER A 245 -17.41 -2.23 8.39
CA SER A 245 -16.79 -1.66 7.18
C SER A 245 -15.31 -2.03 7.07
N LEU A 246 -14.72 -1.96 5.88
CA LEU A 246 -13.26 -2.05 5.71
C LEU A 246 -12.54 -0.84 6.34
N PRO A 247 -11.30 -0.98 6.85
CA PRO A 247 -10.52 -2.21 6.98
C PRO A 247 -10.95 -3.08 8.18
N ALA A 248 -11.89 -2.62 8.99
CA ALA A 248 -12.28 -3.29 10.23
C ALA A 248 -12.90 -4.69 9.99
N ARG A 249 -13.43 -5.03 8.81
CA ARG A 249 -13.85 -6.42 8.52
C ARG A 249 -12.71 -7.41 8.24
N MET A 250 -11.47 -6.94 8.08
CA MET A 250 -10.35 -7.82 7.75
C MET A 250 -9.93 -8.68 8.95
N ASP A 251 -9.39 -9.85 8.65
CA ASP A 251 -8.70 -10.70 9.63
C ASP A 251 -7.36 -10.06 10.03
N GLY A 252 -6.96 -10.25 11.29
CA GLY A 252 -5.78 -9.60 11.87
C GLY A 252 -5.95 -8.11 12.21
N VAL A 253 -7.05 -7.46 11.83
CA VAL A 253 -7.33 -6.06 12.19
C VAL A 253 -8.10 -5.96 13.49
N PHE A 254 -7.58 -5.15 14.42
CA PHE A 254 -8.26 -4.75 15.65
C PHE A 254 -9.47 -3.86 15.35
N LYS A 255 -10.65 -4.33 15.75
CA LYS A 255 -11.94 -3.68 15.52
C LYS A 255 -12.29 -2.91 16.79
N ILE A 256 -12.20 -1.57 16.74
CA ILE A 256 -12.42 -0.71 17.91
C ILE A 256 -13.78 -0.02 17.81
N PHE A 257 -14.64 -0.33 18.78
CA PHE A 257 -15.99 0.21 18.91
C PHE A 257 -16.08 1.22 20.05
N ALA A 258 -17.10 2.08 20.02
CA ALA A 258 -17.28 3.12 21.04
C ALA A 258 -18.15 2.62 22.21
N CYS A 259 -17.76 2.91 23.44
CA CYS A 259 -18.62 2.79 24.61
C CYS A 259 -18.73 4.12 25.37
N ASP A 260 -19.74 4.22 26.22
CA ASP A 260 -19.87 5.30 27.18
C ASP A 260 -18.92 5.11 28.39
N HIS A 261 -18.94 6.07 29.31
CA HIS A 261 -18.14 6.04 30.54
C HIS A 261 -18.51 4.90 31.52
N LYS A 262 -19.62 4.20 31.28
CA LYS A 262 -20.06 3.03 32.06
C LYS A 262 -19.70 1.71 31.36
N GLY A 263 -19.10 1.77 30.17
CA GLY A 263 -18.79 0.59 29.36
C GLY A 263 -19.96 0.06 28.54
N ASN A 264 -21.07 0.79 28.45
CA ASN A 264 -22.18 0.41 27.57
C ASN A 264 -21.83 0.71 26.12
N ALA A 265 -22.11 -0.23 25.22
CA ALA A 265 -21.86 -0.01 23.80
C ALA A 265 -22.71 1.14 23.26
N SER A 266 -22.10 1.97 22.41
CA SER A 266 -22.81 3.01 21.67
C SER A 266 -23.86 2.38 20.75
N THR A 267 -25.03 3.02 20.65
CA THR A 267 -26.08 2.65 19.69
C THR A 267 -25.65 2.83 18.24
N MET A 268 -24.55 3.58 18.00
CA MET A 268 -23.96 3.78 16.68
C MET A 268 -23.06 2.61 16.25
N ASN A 269 -22.66 1.73 17.17
CA ASN A 269 -21.85 0.58 16.80
C ASN A 269 -22.67 -0.40 15.93
N PRO A 270 -22.04 -1.11 14.98
CA PRO A 270 -22.69 -2.25 14.31
C PRO A 270 -23.02 -3.36 15.33
N GLN A 271 -23.63 -4.46 14.87
CA GLN A 271 -23.73 -5.65 15.73
C GLN A 271 -22.39 -6.40 15.77
N PRO A 272 -22.01 -6.96 16.93
CA PRO A 272 -20.77 -7.71 17.06
C PRO A 272 -20.80 -8.96 16.18
N LEU A 273 -19.79 -9.13 15.33
CA LEU A 273 -19.62 -10.31 14.49
C LEU A 273 -19.27 -11.52 15.37
N SER A 274 -19.96 -12.64 15.16
CA SER A 274 -19.72 -13.90 15.90
C SER A 274 -18.41 -14.58 15.51
N SER A 275 -17.92 -14.37 14.29
CA SER A 275 -16.81 -15.12 13.69
C SER A 275 -15.41 -14.62 14.04
N ASN A 276 -15.26 -13.45 14.67
CA ASN A 276 -13.94 -12.89 15.00
C ASN A 276 -14.01 -11.99 16.26
N ARG A 277 -14.51 -12.57 17.37
CA ARG A 277 -14.70 -11.85 18.63
C ARG A 277 -13.38 -11.42 19.28
N ASP A 278 -12.31 -12.17 19.08
CA ASP A 278 -11.04 -11.94 19.78
C ASP A 278 -10.27 -10.71 19.27
N TYR A 279 -10.62 -10.20 18.08
CA TYR A 279 -10.12 -8.93 17.56
C TYR A 279 -11.14 -7.78 17.74
N GLY A 280 -12.29 -8.02 18.37
CA GLY A 280 -13.35 -7.04 18.58
C GLY A 280 -13.33 -6.44 19.98
N PHE A 281 -12.99 -5.16 20.09
CA PHE A 281 -12.87 -4.41 21.34
C PHE A 281 -13.75 -3.17 21.35
N SER A 282 -14.20 -2.76 22.53
CA SER A 282 -14.80 -1.43 22.72
C SER A 282 -14.04 -0.64 23.78
N ILE A 283 -13.95 0.67 23.62
CA ILE A 283 -13.35 1.58 24.61
C ILE A 283 -14.13 2.90 24.60
N LEU A 284 -13.89 3.74 25.61
CA LEU A 284 -14.51 5.06 25.72
C LEU A 284 -14.42 5.79 24.37
N GLY A 285 -15.58 6.11 23.82
CA GLY A 285 -15.72 6.79 22.53
C GLY A 285 -16.97 7.66 22.44
N CYS A 286 -17.77 7.73 23.50
CA CYS A 286 -18.90 8.63 23.61
C CYS A 286 -18.54 9.82 24.50
N GLU A 287 -19.00 10.99 24.10
CA GLU A 287 -18.83 12.25 24.84
C GLU A 287 -17.36 12.57 25.15
N ILE A 288 -16.47 12.28 24.20
CA ILE A 288 -15.04 12.55 24.32
C ILE A 288 -14.79 14.04 24.17
N GLU A 289 -14.23 14.64 25.21
CA GLU A 289 -13.69 15.99 25.14
C GLU A 289 -12.40 15.99 24.33
N SER A 290 -12.38 16.74 23.22
CA SER A 290 -11.24 16.86 22.32
C SER A 290 -10.87 18.32 22.11
N THR A 291 -9.57 18.61 22.07
CA THR A 291 -9.06 19.92 21.67
C THR A 291 -9.38 20.17 20.20
N TRP A 292 -9.88 21.36 19.88
CA TRP A 292 -10.27 21.74 18.53
C TRP A 292 -9.34 22.84 17.97
N PRO A 293 -8.93 22.77 16.70
CA PRO A 293 -8.07 23.78 16.10
C PRO A 293 -8.75 25.16 16.05
N MET A 294 -8.07 26.20 16.55
CA MET A 294 -8.59 27.57 16.56
C MET A 294 -8.98 28.10 15.17
N LYS A 295 -8.22 27.72 14.14
CA LYS A 295 -8.46 28.12 12.75
C LYS A 295 -9.76 27.57 12.12
N LEU A 296 -10.42 26.61 12.78
CA LEU A 296 -11.66 25.99 12.28
C LEU A 296 -12.91 26.48 13.04
N ARG A 297 -12.78 27.49 13.91
CA ARG A 297 -13.88 27.99 14.75
C ARG A 297 -15.05 28.52 13.92
N GLU A 298 -14.78 29.42 12.97
CA GLU A 298 -15.83 30.06 12.15
C GLU A 298 -16.56 29.07 11.23
N GLU A 299 -15.87 28.04 10.74
CA GLU A 299 -16.49 26.99 9.92
C GLU A 299 -17.37 26.07 10.75
N SER A 300 -16.94 25.74 11.97
CA SER A 300 -17.68 24.85 12.86
C SER A 300 -18.97 25.47 13.42
N GLU A 301 -19.02 26.79 13.61
CA GLU A 301 -20.25 27.50 13.99
C GLU A 301 -21.36 27.30 12.94
N LYS A 302 -20.99 27.22 11.65
CA LYS A 302 -21.92 26.94 10.54
C LYS A 302 -22.48 25.52 10.58
N THR A 303 -21.79 24.59 11.22
CA THR A 303 -22.19 23.16 11.33
C THR A 303 -22.98 22.83 12.59
N GLY A 304 -23.17 23.81 13.50
CA GLY A 304 -23.88 23.60 14.76
C GLY A 304 -23.10 22.82 15.82
N LEU A 305 -21.79 22.60 15.62
CA LEU A 305 -20.93 21.95 16.62
C LEU A 305 -20.79 22.85 17.85
N LYS A 306 -21.04 22.29 19.04
CA LYS A 306 -20.86 23.00 20.31
C LYS A 306 -19.38 23.04 20.66
N ILE A 307 -18.76 24.21 20.50
CA ILE A 307 -17.38 24.48 20.90
C ILE A 307 -17.38 25.36 22.14
N VAL A 308 -16.63 24.95 23.15
CA VAL A 308 -16.46 25.68 24.39
C VAL A 308 -15.00 26.09 24.55
N GLU A 309 -14.77 27.29 25.05
CA GLU A 309 -13.44 27.73 25.46
C GLU A 309 -13.21 27.29 26.90
N LYS A 310 -12.17 26.50 27.14
CA LYS A 310 -11.82 26.07 28.50
C LYS A 310 -10.69 26.94 29.05
N PRO A 311 -10.77 27.37 30.32
CA PRO A 311 -9.80 28.28 30.91
C PRO A 311 -8.40 27.67 31.03
N LYS A 312 -8.26 26.35 31.25
CA LYS A 312 -6.96 25.64 31.28
C LYS A 312 -7.08 24.16 30.86
N PRO A 313 -6.15 23.61 30.06
CA PRO A 313 -5.13 24.34 29.29
C PRO A 313 -5.85 25.16 28.21
N GLY A 314 -5.59 26.47 28.17
CA GLY A 314 -6.35 27.42 27.34
C GLY A 314 -6.48 26.91 25.91
N GLY A 315 -7.71 26.80 25.41
CA GLY A 315 -7.97 26.22 24.09
C GLY A 315 -9.45 26.02 23.82
N LEU A 316 -9.77 25.79 22.55
CA LEU A 316 -11.12 25.40 22.12
C LEU A 316 -11.28 23.90 22.32
N TRP A 317 -12.44 23.52 22.84
CA TRP A 317 -12.79 22.13 23.08
C TRP A 317 -14.16 21.84 22.50
N THR A 318 -14.34 20.62 22.02
CA THR A 318 -15.65 20.10 21.65
C THR A 318 -15.83 18.70 22.24
N THR A 319 -17.08 18.28 22.30
CA THR A 319 -17.45 16.96 22.80
C THR A 319 -18.05 16.18 21.65
N MET A 320 -17.42 15.06 21.32
CA MET A 320 -17.83 14.24 20.18
C MET A 320 -17.91 12.76 20.55
N SER A 321 -18.76 12.04 19.84
CA SER A 321 -18.98 10.60 20.03
C SER A 321 -18.73 9.89 18.71
N GLY A 322 -18.08 8.73 18.76
CA GLY A 322 -17.86 7.88 17.60
C GLY A 322 -16.72 6.88 17.77
N THR A 323 -16.72 5.85 16.94
CA THR A 323 -15.63 4.85 16.86
C THR A 323 -14.30 5.50 16.46
N SER A 324 -14.36 6.60 15.69
CA SER A 324 -13.23 7.46 15.34
C SER A 324 -12.56 8.12 16.54
N PHE A 325 -13.24 8.26 17.68
CA PHE A 325 -12.66 8.75 18.93
C PHE A 325 -12.19 7.60 19.83
N ALA A 326 -12.88 6.45 19.79
CA ALA A 326 -12.45 5.25 20.50
C ALA A 326 -11.12 4.69 19.96
N THR A 327 -10.97 4.66 18.63
CA THR A 327 -9.79 4.10 17.94
C THR A 327 -8.46 4.73 18.38
N PRO A 328 -8.28 6.07 18.37
CA PRO A 328 -7.03 6.67 18.83
C PRO A 328 -6.77 6.46 20.33
N ILE A 329 -7.80 6.30 21.17
CA ILE A 329 -7.63 5.98 22.60
C ILE A 329 -7.10 4.54 22.75
N ALA A 330 -7.64 3.58 22.00
CA ALA A 330 -7.11 2.21 21.99
C ALA A 330 -5.67 2.17 21.46
N ALA A 331 -5.37 2.92 20.39
CA ALA A 331 -4.02 3.01 19.85
C ALA A 331 -3.03 3.62 20.88
N ALA A 332 -3.44 4.67 21.60
CA ALA A 332 -2.65 5.26 22.67
C ALA A 332 -2.40 4.27 23.83
N LEU A 333 -3.41 3.48 24.22
CA LEU A 333 -3.26 2.44 25.23
C LEU A 333 -2.19 1.41 24.83
N VAL A 334 -2.21 0.94 23.58
CA VAL A 334 -1.21 0.01 23.04
C VAL A 334 0.18 0.66 23.05
N ALA A 335 0.29 1.90 22.56
CA ALA A 335 1.56 2.63 22.53
C ALA A 335 2.15 2.86 23.93
N ILE A 336 1.32 3.20 24.92
CA ILE A 336 1.74 3.33 26.32
C ILE A 336 2.23 1.99 26.86
N THR A 337 1.54 0.90 26.53
CA THR A 337 1.96 -0.45 26.96
C THR A 337 3.30 -0.84 26.34
N TYR A 338 3.55 -0.49 25.08
CA TYR A 338 4.85 -0.68 24.43
C TYR A 338 5.95 0.14 25.09
N GLN A 339 5.72 1.43 25.31
CA GLN A 339 6.69 2.29 25.97
C GLN A 339 7.03 1.75 27.37
N PHE A 340 6.00 1.35 28.11
CA PHE A 340 6.18 0.74 29.43
C PHE A 340 7.04 -0.52 29.35
N HIS A 341 6.76 -1.40 28.38
CA HIS A 341 7.55 -2.61 28.17
C HIS A 341 9.01 -2.29 27.87
N ASP A 342 9.27 -1.43 26.88
CA ASP A 342 10.62 -1.13 26.41
C ASP A 342 11.48 -0.49 27.54
N GLU A 343 10.86 0.33 28.41
CA GLU A 343 11.52 0.93 29.56
C GLU A 343 11.74 -0.03 30.75
N ASN A 344 11.02 -1.15 30.81
CA ASN A 344 11.00 -2.05 31.96
C ASN A 344 11.34 -3.51 31.63
N THR A 345 12.02 -3.76 30.50
CA THR A 345 12.43 -5.11 30.03
C THR A 345 13.15 -5.93 31.10
N VAL A 346 14.00 -5.33 31.94
CA VAL A 346 14.71 -6.02 33.04
C VAL A 346 13.77 -6.59 34.11
N ARG A 347 12.53 -6.07 34.19
CA ARG A 347 11.50 -6.46 35.17
C ARG A 347 10.38 -7.30 34.55
N MET A 348 10.38 -7.49 33.23
CA MET A 348 9.34 -8.21 32.52
C MET A 348 9.95 -9.50 31.97
N ASP A 349 9.51 -10.63 32.51
CA ASP A 349 9.98 -11.95 32.08
C ASP A 349 8.95 -12.51 31.09
N PHE A 350 9.12 -12.18 29.82
CA PHE A 350 8.31 -12.80 28.76
C PHE A 350 8.84 -14.20 28.45
N GLN A 351 7.92 -15.11 28.12
CA GLN A 351 8.30 -16.44 27.65
C GLN A 351 9.23 -16.33 26.43
N PRO A 352 10.24 -17.22 26.31
CA PRO A 352 11.16 -17.21 25.17
C PRO A 352 10.39 -17.24 23.84
N GLY A 353 10.66 -16.27 22.96
CA GLY A 353 10.03 -16.16 21.63
C GLY A 353 8.81 -15.26 21.54
N VAL A 354 8.34 -14.68 22.66
CA VAL A 354 7.28 -13.66 22.65
C VAL A 354 7.86 -12.30 22.28
N GLU A 355 7.28 -11.66 21.26
CA GLU A 355 7.63 -10.30 20.84
C GLU A 355 6.45 -9.36 21.06
N MET A 356 6.62 -8.37 21.94
CA MET A 356 5.56 -7.44 22.34
C MET A 356 4.84 -6.76 21.16
N LYS A 357 5.58 -6.50 20.07
CA LYS A 357 5.08 -5.76 18.89
C LYS A 357 4.29 -6.63 17.90
N ARG A 358 4.14 -7.94 18.15
CA ARG A 358 3.33 -8.82 17.29
C ARG A 358 1.83 -8.61 17.55
N PRO A 359 0.98 -8.59 16.49
CA PRO A 359 -0.47 -8.41 16.64
C PRO A 359 -1.11 -9.40 17.63
N GLU A 360 -0.66 -10.64 17.66
CA GLU A 360 -1.20 -11.68 18.54
C GLU A 360 -0.87 -11.40 20.01
N THR A 361 0.32 -10.84 20.26
CA THR A 361 0.75 -10.43 21.59
C THR A 361 -0.07 -9.24 22.10
N VAL A 362 -0.28 -8.23 21.24
CA VAL A 362 -1.17 -7.09 21.53
C VAL A 362 -2.59 -7.56 21.82
N LYS A 363 -3.10 -8.51 21.02
CA LYS A 363 -4.42 -9.10 21.21
C LYS A 363 -4.56 -9.72 22.58
N ALA A 364 -3.62 -10.55 23.00
CA ALA A 364 -3.65 -11.18 24.32
C ALA A 364 -3.63 -10.14 25.46
N VAL A 365 -2.80 -9.09 25.33
CA VAL A 365 -2.77 -7.96 26.28
C VAL A 365 -4.13 -7.26 26.36
N LEU A 366 -4.70 -6.89 25.22
CA LEU A 366 -5.98 -6.20 25.15
C LEU A 366 -7.12 -7.08 25.70
N LEU A 367 -7.13 -8.39 25.43
CA LEU A 367 -8.10 -9.33 25.99
C LEU A 367 -7.99 -9.41 27.52
N ARG A 368 -6.77 -9.36 28.07
CA ARG A 368 -6.56 -9.32 29.53
C ARG A 368 -6.95 -7.98 30.13
N MET A 369 -6.80 -6.89 29.40
CA MET A 369 -7.27 -5.56 29.78
C MET A 369 -8.78 -5.37 29.57
N SER A 370 -9.47 -6.31 28.93
CA SER A 370 -10.90 -6.22 28.66
C SER A 370 -11.75 -6.90 29.72
N LEU A 371 -12.94 -6.37 29.97
CA LEU A 371 -14.01 -7.19 30.53
C LEU A 371 -14.45 -8.26 29.52
N LEU A 372 -15.03 -9.36 30.02
CA LEU A 372 -15.66 -10.34 29.14
C LEU A 372 -16.81 -9.70 28.36
N PRO A 373 -17.11 -10.19 27.14
CA PRO A 373 -18.26 -9.72 26.39
C PRO A 373 -19.54 -9.89 27.21
N GLY A 374 -20.11 -8.76 27.65
CA GLY A 374 -21.41 -8.74 28.30
C GLY A 374 -22.55 -8.88 27.29
N ILE A 375 -23.75 -8.43 27.68
CA ILE A 375 -24.95 -8.42 26.79
C ILE A 375 -24.69 -7.69 25.46
N ASN A 376 -23.74 -6.75 25.46
CA ASN A 376 -23.38 -5.93 24.30
C ASN A 376 -22.42 -6.64 23.31
N GLY A 377 -21.88 -7.82 23.64
CA GLY A 377 -21.11 -8.68 22.72
C GLY A 377 -19.69 -8.21 22.33
N TYR A 378 -19.14 -7.18 22.97
CA TYR A 378 -17.79 -6.64 22.73
C TYR A 378 -16.84 -6.86 23.91
N ASN A 379 -15.54 -7.06 23.65
CA ASN A 379 -14.51 -7.03 24.69
C ASN A 379 -14.27 -5.57 25.13
N THR A 380 -14.95 -5.11 26.19
CA THR A 380 -14.82 -3.73 26.66
C THR A 380 -13.49 -3.52 27.39
N LEU A 381 -12.59 -2.73 26.82
CA LEU A 381 -11.31 -2.36 27.41
C LEU A 381 -11.54 -1.53 28.68
N MET A 382 -11.06 -2.08 29.79
CA MET A 382 -11.06 -1.41 31.09
C MET A 382 -9.74 -1.71 31.81
N PRO A 383 -8.64 -1.04 31.40
CA PRO A 383 -7.27 -1.41 31.78
C PRO A 383 -6.97 -1.38 33.28
N THR A 384 -7.81 -0.70 34.07
CA THR A 384 -7.70 -0.61 35.53
C THR A 384 -8.29 -1.80 36.28
N VAL A 385 -9.03 -2.68 35.59
CA VAL A 385 -9.67 -3.86 36.18
C VAL A 385 -9.33 -5.11 35.38
N GLY A 386 -9.52 -5.06 34.07
CA GLY A 386 -9.26 -6.19 33.18
C GLY A 386 -10.14 -7.41 33.40
N ARG A 387 -9.87 -8.45 32.62
CA ARG A 387 -10.62 -9.70 32.61
C ARG A 387 -10.43 -10.40 33.94
N GLN A 388 -11.52 -10.87 34.56
CA GLN A 388 -11.45 -11.57 35.85
C GLN A 388 -10.70 -10.79 36.94
N ASN A 389 -10.68 -9.45 36.86
CA ASN A 389 -9.92 -8.57 37.76
C ASN A 389 -8.39 -8.71 37.65
N HIS A 390 -7.85 -9.15 36.51
CA HIS A 390 -6.40 -9.36 36.31
C HIS A 390 -5.55 -8.11 36.60
N PHE A 391 -6.05 -6.93 36.24
CA PHE A 391 -5.38 -5.64 36.46
C PHE A 391 -5.93 -4.88 37.67
N LYS A 392 -6.90 -5.44 38.42
CA LYS A 392 -7.51 -4.76 39.55
C LYS A 392 -6.52 -4.65 40.70
N PHE A 393 -6.12 -3.43 41.01
CA PHE A 393 -5.33 -3.14 42.19
C PHE A 393 -6.21 -3.32 43.45
N GLN A 394 -5.94 -4.36 44.24
CA GLN A 394 -6.48 -4.45 45.60
C GLN A 394 -5.57 -3.64 46.53
N PRO A 395 -6.11 -2.76 47.39
CA PRO A 395 -5.31 -1.93 48.30
C PRO A 395 -4.72 -2.72 49.49
N GLY A 396 -4.12 -3.89 49.22
CA GLY A 396 -3.22 -4.61 50.12
C GLY A 396 -1.80 -4.07 49.98
N ARG A 397 -1.14 -3.77 51.11
CA ARG A 397 0.13 -3.03 51.19
C ARG A 397 1.27 -3.61 50.33
N GLY A 398 2.06 -2.69 49.76
CA GLY A 398 3.53 -2.85 49.69
C GLY A 398 4.16 -2.99 48.31
N LYS A 399 3.38 -3.24 47.24
CA LYS A 399 3.95 -3.36 45.89
C LYS A 399 3.88 -2.04 45.13
N PRO A 400 5.00 -1.51 44.60
CA PRO A 400 4.98 -0.36 43.71
C PRO A 400 4.10 -0.62 42.48
N MET A 401 3.34 0.38 42.03
CA MET A 401 2.46 0.26 40.84
C MET A 401 3.21 -0.25 39.61
N LEU A 402 4.47 0.18 39.45
CA LEU A 402 5.36 -0.27 38.38
C LEU A 402 5.55 -1.79 38.39
N SER A 403 5.95 -2.35 39.54
CA SER A 403 6.17 -3.79 39.70
C SER A 403 4.87 -4.58 39.64
N PHE A 404 3.74 -3.99 40.05
CA PHE A 404 2.45 -4.65 39.85
C PHE A 404 2.14 -4.81 38.36
N PHE A 405 2.27 -3.74 37.59
CA PHE A 405 1.92 -3.75 36.17
C PHE A 405 2.87 -4.61 35.34
N ALA A 406 4.18 -4.57 35.62
CA ALA A 406 5.18 -5.44 34.98
C ALA A 406 4.86 -6.93 35.18
N ASP A 407 4.56 -7.34 36.42
CA ASP A 407 4.19 -8.72 36.70
C ASP A 407 2.87 -9.09 36.02
N LYS A 408 1.87 -8.19 35.99
CA LYS A 408 0.59 -8.48 35.30
C LYS A 408 0.69 -8.61 33.80
N LEU A 409 1.62 -7.90 33.17
CA LEU A 409 1.93 -8.10 31.75
C LEU A 409 2.71 -9.42 31.53
N SER A 410 3.58 -9.81 32.45
CA SER A 410 4.35 -11.07 32.37
C SER A 410 3.47 -12.31 32.65
N ASP A 411 2.49 -12.19 33.55
CA ASP A 411 1.49 -13.22 33.94
C ASP A 411 0.50 -13.58 32.81
N ILE A 412 0.55 -12.88 31.67
CA ILE A 412 -0.33 -13.17 30.53
C ILE A 412 0.13 -14.51 29.94
N THR A 413 -0.68 -15.54 30.11
CA THR A 413 -0.44 -16.86 29.51
C THR A 413 -0.54 -16.75 27.99
N TRP A 414 0.55 -17.07 27.30
CA TRP A 414 0.65 -17.07 25.84
C TRP A 414 0.24 -18.41 25.22
N ASP A 415 -0.29 -19.32 26.03
CA ASP A 415 -0.58 -20.70 25.68
C ASP A 415 -1.72 -20.87 24.66
N ASP A 416 -2.40 -19.77 24.29
CA ASP A 416 -3.44 -19.71 23.24
C ASP A 416 -3.05 -18.76 22.07
N LEU A 417 -1.74 -18.53 21.83
CA LEU A 417 -1.25 -17.85 20.63
C LEU A 417 -1.47 -18.67 19.35
#